data_AF-A0A517MXJ5-F1
#
_entry.id   AF-A0A517MXJ5-F1
#
_cell.length_a   1.000
_cell.length_b   1.000
_cell.length_c   1.000
_cell.angle_alpha   90.00
_cell.angle_beta   90.00
_cell.angle_gamma   90.00
#
_symmetry.space_group_name_H-M   'P 1'
#
loop_
_entity.id
_entity.type
_entity.pdbx_description
1 polymer ?
#
loop_
_entity_poly.entity_id
_entity_poly.type
_entity_poly.pdbx_seq_one_letter_code
_entity_poly.pdbx_strand_id
1 'polypeptide(L)'
;MSSTDPNRLVSESEIQNALRIHRPDGTEFKIAVHQRLEDLCEEAITKRDPRLQQKSLDWLSTAAAFIPFPLLAKGAGGVLGKGVGANGPWAAKFIGWLASGPLILFLSAGGFVLGFQRIRSAQRRSSTAEPSDPATLRHSMSVWWNAYGAIHIAICVAATVLMWLGYTIPLLIVFIFYGAAIVVLVTKLGKEGFIDRATLAAGIASALMLFGQLVSVIAQLSRGTFLLDQSLASAIMCLGACIIALCGVLVVRHPLQRITAVFSAIPLLLLAALYGSSTLFPITPRDVQEYVESTEVDRFGSATWQQWAIAAGWLRDTKQPFDPTRPLELFEKELIGKQNPYVMTSAFRGGLVDLAAAKKLVPHEKPRESLVHPRLRGTRLLSIKQKAAEVLALEQLGHLTLEDRVVLADRLITTINHAVEDDHGNLVDVLIATQLLSAIGHLDATFQVRKSVRGMIVKFQRLDRQKLSLRAGGFSRYRTTDFGDEFATAVAVELMQTYGVPDEVDALALRSFLRPKATDWLNRHGAILRVVAFWRFDSLPDTPRLTLWDYLQCEHVIGMAFLAVLLSFTAVLGFQSQQTLAGASEVELKGM
;
A
#
# COMPACT_ATOMS: atom_id res chain seq x y z
N MET A 1 52.35 -42.76 14.95
CA MET A 1 52.84 -41.41 15.32
C MET A 1 52.54 -40.45 14.19
N SER A 2 51.51 -39.62 14.34
CA SER A 2 51.39 -38.25 13.84
C SER A 2 50.04 -37.74 14.36
N SER A 3 50.07 -36.65 15.11
CA SER A 3 48.97 -36.10 15.90
C SER A 3 47.73 -35.78 15.06
N THR A 4 46.60 -36.39 15.40
CA THR A 4 45.27 -35.97 14.95
C THR A 4 44.86 -34.73 15.73
N ASP A 5 45.04 -33.58 15.10
CA ASP A 5 44.50 -32.30 15.56
C ASP A 5 42.99 -32.28 15.25
N PRO A 6 42.09 -32.26 16.26
CA PRO A 6 40.64 -32.34 16.05
C PRO A 6 40.03 -31.10 15.37
N ASN A 7 40.84 -30.06 15.11
CA ASN A 7 40.42 -28.85 14.39
C ASN A 7 40.86 -28.79 12.92
N ARG A 8 41.41 -29.88 12.36
CA ARG A 8 41.80 -29.90 10.94
C ARG A 8 40.58 -30.09 10.05
N LEU A 9 39.96 -28.97 9.67
CA LEU A 9 38.88 -28.92 8.68
C LEU A 9 39.35 -29.60 7.38
N VAL A 10 38.59 -30.60 6.94
CA VAL A 10 38.82 -31.32 5.68
C VAL A 10 38.81 -30.32 4.55
N SER A 11 39.81 -30.36 3.67
CA SER A 11 39.91 -29.39 2.58
C SER A 11 38.73 -29.54 1.62
N GLU A 12 38.19 -28.42 1.13
CA GLU A 12 37.06 -28.44 0.19
C GLU A 12 37.37 -29.30 -1.06
N SER A 13 38.64 -29.34 -1.47
CA SER A 13 39.14 -30.20 -2.54
C SER A 13 39.02 -31.70 -2.24
N GLU A 14 39.26 -32.13 -1.00
CA GLU A 14 39.08 -33.54 -0.59
C GLU A 14 37.60 -33.92 -0.56
N ILE A 15 36.74 -33.03 -0.08
CA ILE A 15 35.28 -33.23 -0.08
C ILE A 15 34.76 -33.29 -1.52
N GLN A 16 35.20 -32.40 -2.41
CA GLN A 16 34.79 -32.39 -3.81
C GLN A 16 35.29 -33.63 -4.57
N ASN A 17 36.49 -34.13 -4.30
CA ASN A 17 36.99 -35.37 -4.90
C ASN A 17 36.26 -36.61 -4.37
N ALA A 18 35.96 -36.67 -3.07
CA ALA A 18 35.17 -37.76 -2.49
C ALA A 18 33.74 -37.81 -3.05
N LEU A 19 33.13 -36.64 -3.30
CA LEU A 19 31.78 -36.53 -3.86
C LEU A 19 31.72 -36.73 -5.38
N ARG A 20 32.87 -36.78 -6.08
CA ARG A 20 32.91 -36.90 -7.54
C ARG A 20 32.40 -38.26 -8.04
N ILE A 21 32.56 -39.33 -7.25
CA ILE A 21 32.08 -40.68 -7.57
C ILE A 21 30.54 -40.78 -7.41
N HIS A 22 29.95 -39.87 -6.64
CA HIS A 22 28.50 -39.82 -6.37
C HIS A 22 27.77 -38.71 -7.13
N ARG A 23 28.43 -37.99 -8.04
CA ARG A 23 27.74 -37.08 -8.96
C ARG A 23 27.15 -37.92 -10.10
N PRO A 24 25.81 -38.09 -10.18
CA PRO A 24 25.20 -38.69 -11.35
C PRO A 24 25.59 -37.86 -12.57
N ASP A 25 25.89 -38.52 -13.69
CA ASP A 25 26.13 -37.83 -14.96
C ASP A 25 24.91 -36.95 -15.25
N GLY A 26 25.12 -35.63 -15.25
CA GLY A 26 24.03 -34.66 -15.40
C GLY A 26 23.28 -34.84 -16.72
N THR A 27 23.94 -35.43 -17.72
CA THR A 27 23.37 -35.76 -19.02
C THR A 27 22.43 -36.95 -18.90
N GLU A 28 22.88 -38.01 -18.22
CA GLU A 28 22.11 -39.22 -17.99
C GLU A 28 20.91 -38.98 -17.07
N PHE A 29 21.08 -38.17 -16.03
CA PHE A 29 19.98 -37.73 -15.16
C PHE A 29 18.94 -36.90 -15.93
N LYS A 30 19.38 -35.99 -16.79
CA LYS A 30 18.47 -35.16 -17.58
C LYS A 30 17.67 -35.98 -18.59
N ILE A 31 18.31 -36.96 -19.24
CA ILE A 31 17.66 -37.92 -20.15
C ILE A 31 16.65 -38.77 -19.36
N ALA A 32 17.05 -39.36 -18.24
CA ALA A 32 16.18 -40.19 -17.41
C ALA A 32 14.96 -39.41 -16.88
N VAL A 33 15.12 -38.14 -16.49
CA VAL A 33 14.01 -37.29 -16.05
C VAL A 33 13.08 -36.92 -17.21
N HIS A 34 13.61 -36.62 -18.40
CA HIS A 34 12.78 -36.37 -19.57
C HIS A 34 11.95 -37.59 -19.96
N GLN A 35 12.59 -38.75 -19.99
CA GLN A 35 11.95 -40.01 -20.35
C GLN A 35 10.88 -40.40 -19.33
N ARG A 36 11.16 -40.22 -18.03
CA ARG A 36 10.17 -40.43 -16.97
C ARG A 36 8.99 -39.45 -17.04
N LEU A 37 9.22 -38.22 -17.49
CA LEU A 37 8.15 -37.22 -17.68
C LEU A 37 7.29 -37.54 -18.91
N GLU A 38 7.90 -38.03 -19.99
CA GLU A 38 7.18 -38.47 -21.18
C GLU A 38 6.33 -39.71 -20.87
N ASP A 39 6.90 -40.72 -20.22
CA ASP A 39 6.19 -41.94 -19.79
C ASP A 39 5.00 -41.59 -18.86
N LEU A 40 5.20 -40.67 -17.91
CA LEU A 40 4.14 -40.21 -17.00
C LEU A 40 3.08 -39.38 -17.72
N CYS A 41 3.44 -38.61 -18.75
CA CYS A 41 2.47 -37.90 -19.58
C CYS A 41 1.66 -38.87 -20.44
N GLU A 42 2.30 -39.87 -21.05
CA GLU A 42 1.65 -40.84 -21.90
C GLU A 42 0.71 -41.76 -21.09
N GLU A 43 1.12 -42.19 -19.90
CA GLU A 43 0.29 -42.96 -18.98
C GLU A 43 -0.86 -42.13 -18.39
N ALA A 44 -0.64 -40.82 -18.15
CA ALA A 44 -1.68 -39.90 -17.71
C ALA A 44 -2.70 -39.56 -18.81
N ILE A 45 -2.30 -39.62 -20.08
CA ILE A 45 -3.18 -39.38 -21.24
C ILE A 45 -3.99 -40.64 -21.60
N THR A 46 -3.41 -41.84 -21.47
CA THR A 46 -4.07 -43.10 -21.85
C THR A 46 -5.03 -43.65 -20.78
N LYS A 47 -4.86 -43.32 -19.49
CA LYS A 47 -5.72 -43.83 -18.40
C LYS A 47 -6.78 -42.85 -17.87
N ARG A 48 -6.82 -41.59 -18.29
CA ARG A 48 -7.73 -40.59 -17.69
C ARG A 48 -8.90 -40.23 -18.57
N ASP A 49 -10.10 -40.40 -18.01
CA ASP A 49 -11.36 -39.92 -18.58
C ASP A 49 -11.27 -38.41 -18.88
N PRO A 50 -11.43 -37.97 -20.14
CA PRO A 50 -11.29 -36.56 -20.54
C PRO A 50 -12.25 -35.62 -19.80
N ARG A 51 -13.34 -36.16 -19.22
CA ARG A 51 -14.29 -35.39 -18.39
C ARG A 51 -13.71 -34.96 -17.04
N LEU A 52 -12.80 -35.76 -16.46
CA LEU A 52 -12.15 -35.45 -15.18
C LEU A 52 -10.98 -34.47 -15.34
N GLN A 53 -10.27 -34.54 -16.47
CA GLN A 53 -9.18 -33.62 -16.80
C GLN A 53 -9.69 -32.20 -17.04
N GLN A 54 -10.86 -32.05 -17.67
CA GLN A 54 -11.43 -30.74 -17.89
C GLN A 54 -11.99 -30.11 -16.60
N LYS A 55 -12.64 -30.92 -15.74
CA LYS A 55 -13.03 -30.47 -14.39
C LYS A 55 -11.81 -30.10 -13.53
N SER A 56 -10.68 -30.80 -13.70
CA SER A 56 -9.46 -30.52 -12.95
C SER A 56 -8.79 -29.21 -13.39
N LEU A 57 -8.74 -28.95 -14.70
CA LEU A 57 -8.26 -27.70 -15.26
C LEU A 57 -9.16 -26.51 -14.91
N ASP A 58 -10.48 -26.68 -14.87
CA ASP A 58 -11.39 -25.60 -14.51
C ASP A 58 -11.18 -25.16 -13.05
N TRP A 59 -11.09 -26.10 -12.10
CA TRP A 59 -10.80 -25.73 -10.70
C TRP A 59 -9.38 -25.22 -10.50
N LEU A 60 -8.37 -25.76 -11.21
CA LEU A 60 -6.99 -25.26 -11.13
C LEU A 60 -6.87 -23.85 -11.71
N SER A 61 -7.56 -23.52 -12.80
CA SER A 61 -7.59 -22.15 -13.33
C SER A 61 -8.32 -21.20 -12.36
N THR A 62 -9.36 -21.70 -11.69
CA THR A 62 -10.10 -20.94 -10.68
C THR A 62 -9.21 -20.74 -9.44
N ALA A 63 -8.50 -21.77 -8.99
CA ALA A 63 -7.54 -21.74 -7.88
C ALA A 63 -6.32 -20.85 -8.17
N ALA A 64 -5.78 -20.89 -9.39
CA ALA A 64 -4.73 -20.00 -9.83
C ALA A 64 -5.18 -18.53 -9.83
N ALA A 65 -6.45 -18.27 -10.17
CA ALA A 65 -7.05 -16.94 -10.04
C ALA A 65 -7.25 -16.50 -8.57
N PHE A 66 -7.19 -17.40 -7.59
CA PHE A 66 -7.23 -17.07 -6.16
C PHE A 66 -5.86 -16.80 -5.55
N ILE A 67 -4.75 -17.02 -6.27
CA ILE A 67 -3.41 -16.70 -5.76
C ILE A 67 -3.19 -15.18 -5.90
N PRO A 68 -2.96 -14.44 -4.80
CA PRO A 68 -2.75 -13.00 -4.88
C PRO A 68 -1.43 -12.71 -5.59
N PHE A 69 -1.50 -12.12 -6.78
CA PHE A 69 -0.33 -11.63 -7.52
C PHE A 69 0.65 -10.79 -6.67
N PRO A 70 0.20 -9.93 -5.72
CA PRO A 70 1.11 -9.18 -4.85
C PRO A 70 2.01 -10.05 -3.96
N LEU A 71 1.57 -11.25 -3.57
CA LEU A 71 2.37 -12.19 -2.76
C LEU A 71 3.45 -12.87 -3.61
N LEU A 72 3.19 -13.10 -4.89
CA LEU A 72 4.17 -13.64 -5.84
C LEU A 72 5.17 -12.57 -6.32
N ALA A 73 4.74 -11.31 -6.41
CA ALA A 73 5.55 -10.20 -6.90
C ALA A 73 6.74 -9.84 -5.99
N LYS A 74 6.67 -10.09 -4.67
CA LYS A 74 7.82 -9.87 -3.76
C LYS A 74 9.01 -10.79 -4.04
N GLY A 75 8.79 -11.98 -4.63
CA GLY A 75 9.87 -12.87 -5.11
C GLY A 75 10.32 -12.58 -6.55
N ALA A 76 9.46 -11.98 -7.37
CA ALA A 76 9.68 -11.70 -8.79
C ALA A 76 10.02 -10.21 -9.09
N GLY A 77 10.31 -9.42 -8.06
CA GLY A 77 10.59 -7.98 -8.17
C GLY A 77 11.75 -7.62 -9.13
N GLY A 78 12.57 -8.61 -9.53
CA GLY A 78 13.63 -8.44 -10.53
C GLY A 78 13.23 -8.67 -11.99
N VAL A 79 12.12 -9.37 -12.27
CA VAL A 79 11.84 -9.87 -13.65
C VAL A 79 10.86 -8.98 -14.40
N LEU A 80 9.79 -8.50 -13.75
CA LEU A 80 8.86 -7.53 -14.38
C LEU A 80 9.43 -6.11 -14.46
N GLY A 81 10.37 -5.75 -13.58
CA GLY A 81 11.06 -4.46 -13.60
C GLY A 81 12.07 -4.29 -14.75
N LYS A 82 12.47 -5.39 -15.41
CA LYS A 82 13.44 -5.37 -16.52
C LYS A 82 12.82 -5.51 -17.91
N GLY A 83 11.59 -6.04 -18.02
CA GLY A 83 10.97 -6.36 -19.31
C GLY A 83 10.28 -5.20 -20.03
N VAL A 84 9.91 -4.14 -19.31
CA VAL A 84 9.33 -2.92 -19.89
C VAL A 84 10.27 -1.78 -19.52
N GLY A 85 10.87 -1.11 -20.51
CA GLY A 85 11.81 -0.01 -20.32
C GLY A 85 11.26 1.09 -19.41
N ALA A 86 11.46 0.95 -18.10
CA ALA A 86 10.80 1.74 -17.06
C ALA A 86 11.38 3.16 -16.87
N ASN A 87 12.36 3.54 -17.70
CA ASN A 87 13.05 4.82 -17.60
C ASN A 87 12.47 5.90 -18.53
N GLY A 88 11.47 5.57 -19.35
CA GLY A 88 10.78 6.56 -20.18
C GLY A 88 9.58 7.19 -19.46
N PRO A 89 9.39 8.53 -19.53
CA PRO A 89 8.17 9.17 -19.03
C PRO A 89 6.89 8.60 -19.69
N TRP A 90 7.03 8.02 -20.88
CA TRP A 90 5.98 7.31 -21.60
C TRP A 90 5.61 5.95 -21.00
N ALA A 91 6.57 5.16 -20.50
CA ALA A 91 6.28 3.86 -19.88
C ALA A 91 5.59 4.02 -18.52
N ALA A 92 5.99 5.03 -17.75
CA ALA A 92 5.34 5.44 -16.51
C ALA A 92 3.89 5.90 -16.72
N LYS A 93 3.68 6.72 -17.76
CA LYS A 93 2.35 7.14 -18.20
C LYS A 93 1.56 5.92 -18.66
N PHE A 94 2.11 5.07 -19.53
CA PHE A 94 1.46 3.86 -20.03
C PHE A 94 1.04 2.88 -18.93
N ILE A 95 1.85 2.67 -17.90
CA ILE A 95 1.49 1.87 -16.72
C ILE A 95 0.40 2.56 -15.88
N GLY A 96 0.49 3.88 -15.71
CA GLY A 96 -0.59 4.71 -15.16
C GLY A 96 -1.82 4.82 -16.08
N TRP A 97 -1.74 4.38 -17.34
CA TRP A 97 -2.84 4.36 -18.31
C TRP A 97 -3.54 3.01 -18.31
N LEU A 98 -2.76 1.91 -18.26
CA LEU A 98 -3.24 0.57 -17.89
C LEU A 98 -3.97 0.60 -16.54
N ALA A 99 -3.63 1.56 -15.68
CA ALA A 99 -4.26 1.77 -14.39
C ALA A 99 -5.74 2.13 -14.39
N SER A 100 -6.22 2.71 -15.50
CA SER A 100 -7.40 3.56 -15.50
C SER A 100 -8.64 2.87 -16.07
N GLY A 101 -9.81 3.47 -15.81
CA GLY A 101 -11.15 2.98 -16.18
C GLY A 101 -11.34 2.43 -17.62
N PRO A 102 -10.60 2.86 -18.66
CA PRO A 102 -10.69 2.28 -20.00
C PRO A 102 -10.21 0.84 -20.09
N LEU A 103 -9.23 0.41 -19.30
CA LEU A 103 -8.85 -1.00 -19.26
C LEU A 103 -10.01 -1.82 -18.67
N ILE A 104 -10.73 -1.28 -17.69
CA ILE A 104 -11.96 -1.88 -17.14
C ILE A 104 -13.07 -1.89 -18.19
N LEU A 105 -13.20 -0.88 -19.05
CA LEU A 105 -14.14 -0.85 -20.18
C LEU A 105 -13.76 -1.85 -21.29
N PHE A 106 -12.49 -1.90 -21.69
CA PHE A 106 -11.98 -2.81 -22.71
C PHE A 106 -12.01 -4.28 -22.27
N LEU A 107 -11.66 -4.54 -21.02
CA LEU A 107 -11.73 -5.87 -20.43
C LEU A 107 -13.15 -6.21 -19.97
N SER A 108 -14.06 -5.27 -19.73
CA SER A 108 -15.48 -5.60 -19.50
C SER A 108 -16.17 -5.92 -20.81
N ALA A 109 -15.79 -5.25 -21.91
CA ALA A 109 -16.13 -5.69 -23.26
C ALA A 109 -15.51 -7.07 -23.58
N GLY A 110 -14.23 -7.27 -23.27
CA GLY A 110 -13.53 -8.55 -23.45
C GLY A 110 -14.08 -9.67 -22.56
N GLY A 111 -14.43 -9.36 -21.31
CA GLY A 111 -15.05 -10.25 -20.34
C GLY A 111 -16.50 -10.57 -20.68
N PHE A 112 -17.22 -9.62 -21.30
CA PHE A 112 -18.53 -9.86 -21.90
C PHE A 112 -18.40 -10.82 -23.10
N VAL A 113 -17.42 -10.62 -23.98
CA VAL A 113 -17.15 -11.53 -25.12
C VAL A 113 -16.71 -12.92 -24.65
N LEU A 114 -15.81 -13.02 -23.67
CA LEU A 114 -15.33 -14.29 -23.11
C LEU A 114 -16.42 -14.99 -22.28
N GLY A 115 -17.21 -14.23 -21.52
CA GLY A 115 -18.39 -14.71 -20.80
C GLY A 115 -19.42 -15.27 -21.77
N PHE A 116 -19.67 -14.58 -22.88
CA PHE A 116 -20.54 -15.04 -23.95
C PHE A 116 -20.00 -16.31 -24.64
N GLN A 117 -18.69 -16.40 -24.88
CA GLN A 117 -18.05 -17.62 -25.40
C GLN A 117 -18.17 -18.79 -24.42
N ARG A 118 -18.02 -18.54 -23.11
CA ARG A 118 -18.22 -19.56 -22.07
C ARG A 118 -19.68 -19.99 -21.95
N ILE A 119 -20.64 -19.06 -21.99
CA ILE A 119 -22.09 -19.35 -22.05
C ILE A 119 -22.40 -20.24 -23.27
N ARG A 120 -21.88 -19.87 -24.45
CA ARG A 120 -22.00 -20.66 -25.69
C ARG A 120 -21.39 -22.07 -25.54
N SER A 121 -20.28 -22.19 -24.82
CA SER A 121 -19.63 -23.48 -24.57
C SER A 121 -20.38 -24.34 -23.55
N ALA A 122 -21.02 -23.74 -22.55
CA ALA A 122 -21.82 -24.42 -21.54
C ALA A 122 -23.18 -24.86 -22.12
N GLN A 123 -23.81 -24.04 -22.95
CA GLN A 123 -25.05 -24.39 -23.67
C GLN A 123 -24.85 -25.53 -24.68
N ARG A 124 -23.68 -25.60 -25.34
CA ARG A 124 -23.31 -26.77 -26.17
C ARG A 124 -23.19 -28.07 -25.36
N ARG A 125 -22.98 -27.99 -24.05
CA ARG A 125 -22.77 -29.15 -23.15
C ARG A 125 -24.04 -29.57 -22.42
N SER A 126 -24.99 -28.66 -22.20
CA SER A 126 -26.28 -28.93 -21.55
C SER A 126 -27.31 -29.44 -22.57
N SER A 127 -27.23 -30.72 -22.90
CA SER A 127 -28.08 -31.42 -23.88
C SER A 127 -29.53 -31.68 -23.43
N THR A 128 -30.12 -30.83 -22.59
CA THR A 128 -31.48 -31.04 -22.02
C THR A 128 -32.43 -29.84 -22.11
N ALA A 129 -31.97 -28.67 -22.58
CA ALA A 129 -32.87 -27.60 -22.99
C ALA A 129 -32.88 -27.56 -24.53
N GLU A 130 -34.06 -27.40 -25.14
CA GLU A 130 -34.18 -27.21 -26.59
C GLU A 130 -33.07 -26.27 -27.09
N PRO A 131 -32.30 -26.67 -28.11
CA PRO A 131 -31.21 -25.86 -28.60
C PRO A 131 -31.78 -24.53 -29.06
N SER A 132 -31.44 -23.45 -28.36
CA SER A 132 -31.69 -22.09 -28.84
C SER A 132 -31.04 -22.00 -30.22
N ASP A 133 -31.86 -21.76 -31.24
CA ASP A 133 -31.42 -21.79 -32.62
C ASP A 133 -30.23 -20.81 -32.80
N PRO A 134 -29.04 -21.27 -33.22
CA PRO A 134 -27.88 -20.41 -33.42
C PRO A 134 -28.16 -19.28 -34.43
N ALA A 135 -29.18 -19.42 -35.28
CA ALA A 135 -29.65 -18.35 -36.16
C ALA A 135 -30.37 -17.23 -35.41
N THR A 136 -31.23 -17.51 -34.43
CA THR A 136 -31.89 -16.47 -33.61
C THR A 136 -30.88 -15.72 -32.74
N LEU A 137 -29.87 -16.39 -32.20
CA LEU A 137 -28.81 -15.73 -31.45
C LEU A 137 -27.97 -14.78 -32.33
N ARG A 138 -27.59 -15.23 -33.54
CA ARG A 138 -26.91 -14.38 -34.53
C ARG A 138 -27.79 -13.20 -34.94
N HIS A 139 -29.09 -13.45 -35.11
CA HIS A 139 -30.04 -12.42 -35.47
C HIS A 139 -30.15 -11.35 -34.37
N SER A 140 -30.44 -11.73 -33.11
CA SER A 140 -30.50 -10.79 -31.98
C SER A 140 -29.21 -10.01 -31.78
N MET A 141 -28.05 -10.65 -31.97
CA MET A 141 -26.75 -9.98 -31.88
C MET A 141 -26.52 -9.01 -33.04
N SER A 142 -26.92 -9.36 -34.26
CA SER A 142 -26.84 -8.45 -35.41
C SER A 142 -27.79 -7.27 -35.25
N VAL A 143 -29.01 -7.49 -34.73
CA VAL A 143 -29.99 -6.43 -34.47
C VAL A 143 -29.46 -5.48 -33.41
N TRP A 144 -28.86 -6.00 -32.34
CA TRP A 144 -28.23 -5.16 -31.33
C TRP A 144 -27.02 -4.40 -31.87
N TRP A 145 -26.13 -5.07 -32.61
CA TRP A 145 -24.95 -4.43 -33.18
C TRP A 145 -25.31 -3.34 -34.19
N ASN A 146 -26.33 -3.57 -35.01
CA ASN A 146 -26.83 -2.58 -35.95
C ASN A 146 -27.49 -1.39 -35.24
N ALA A 147 -28.16 -1.62 -34.11
CA ALA A 147 -28.80 -0.56 -33.33
C ALA A 147 -27.84 0.24 -32.43
N TYR A 148 -26.80 -0.41 -31.88
CA TYR A 148 -25.99 0.17 -30.80
C TYR A 148 -24.47 0.06 -31.01
N GLY A 149 -24.00 -0.65 -32.04
CA GLY A 149 -22.57 -0.89 -32.28
C GLY A 149 -21.77 0.38 -32.54
N ALA A 150 -22.32 1.32 -33.31
CA ALA A 150 -21.69 2.62 -33.55
C ALA A 150 -21.55 3.44 -32.26
N ILE A 151 -22.57 3.41 -31.39
CA ILE A 151 -22.56 4.08 -30.08
C ILE A 151 -21.50 3.44 -29.18
N HIS A 152 -21.38 2.11 -29.19
CA HIS A 152 -20.38 1.38 -28.43
C HIS A 152 -18.95 1.75 -28.86
N ILE A 153 -18.67 1.78 -30.16
CA ILE A 153 -17.36 2.20 -30.70
C ILE A 153 -17.08 3.66 -30.32
N ALA A 154 -18.06 4.56 -30.48
CA ALA A 154 -17.92 5.96 -30.12
C ALA A 154 -17.61 6.15 -28.64
N ILE A 155 -18.28 5.39 -27.75
CA ILE A 155 -18.00 5.39 -26.31
C ILE A 155 -16.59 4.88 -26.00
N CYS A 156 -16.14 3.80 -26.62
CA CYS A 156 -14.79 3.26 -26.44
C CYS A 156 -13.71 4.25 -26.90
N VAL A 157 -13.92 4.90 -28.05
CA VAL A 157 -13.03 5.95 -28.57
C VAL A 157 -13.04 7.17 -27.65
N ALA A 158 -14.23 7.65 -27.24
CA ALA A 158 -14.36 8.77 -26.32
C ALA A 158 -13.69 8.51 -24.97
N ALA A 159 -13.87 7.31 -24.40
CA ALA A 159 -13.20 6.91 -23.16
C ALA A 159 -11.67 6.91 -23.31
N THR A 160 -11.17 6.45 -24.46
CA THR A 160 -9.73 6.43 -24.76
C THR A 160 -9.17 7.85 -24.94
N VAL A 161 -9.90 8.75 -25.61
CA VAL A 161 -9.52 10.16 -25.81
C VAL A 161 -9.60 10.95 -24.49
N LEU A 162 -10.68 10.81 -23.71
CA LEU A 162 -10.83 11.47 -22.42
C LEU A 162 -9.75 11.03 -21.42
N MET A 163 -9.36 9.75 -21.47
CA MET A 163 -8.19 9.25 -20.75
C MET A 163 -6.90 9.90 -21.23
N TRP A 164 -6.70 10.02 -22.54
CA TRP A 164 -5.50 10.66 -23.13
C TRP A 164 -5.34 12.11 -22.66
N LEU A 165 -6.46 12.79 -22.45
CA LEU A 165 -6.52 14.17 -21.97
C LEU A 165 -6.49 14.29 -20.43
N GLY A 166 -6.50 13.18 -19.68
CA GLY A 166 -6.49 13.18 -18.21
C GLY A 166 -7.80 13.61 -17.55
N TYR A 167 -8.92 13.61 -18.30
CA TYR A 167 -10.22 14.05 -17.81
C TYR A 167 -10.98 12.90 -17.12
N THR A 168 -10.75 12.74 -15.81
CA THR A 168 -11.31 11.65 -14.99
C THR A 168 -12.84 11.73 -14.80
N ILE A 169 -13.42 12.93 -14.76
CA ILE A 169 -14.87 13.12 -14.54
C ILE A 169 -15.69 12.79 -15.79
N PRO A 170 -15.39 13.33 -16.98
CA PRO A 170 -16.01 12.87 -18.22
C PRO A 170 -15.88 11.35 -18.44
N LEU A 171 -14.73 10.77 -18.07
CA LEU A 171 -14.51 9.33 -18.11
C LEU A 171 -15.51 8.56 -17.21
N LEU A 172 -15.72 9.03 -15.98
CA LEU A 172 -16.71 8.47 -15.06
C LEU A 172 -18.12 8.53 -15.66
N ILE A 173 -18.48 9.66 -16.28
CA ILE A 173 -19.79 9.82 -16.95
C ILE A 173 -19.95 8.80 -18.09
N VAL A 174 -18.93 8.66 -18.95
CA VAL A 174 -18.92 7.67 -20.04
C VAL A 174 -19.07 6.25 -19.49
N PHE A 175 -18.41 5.94 -18.37
CA PHE A 175 -18.52 4.64 -17.72
C PHE A 175 -19.92 4.37 -17.18
N ILE A 176 -20.59 5.35 -16.58
CA ILE A 176 -21.99 5.22 -16.12
C ILE A 176 -22.90 4.85 -17.29
N PHE A 177 -22.84 5.60 -18.39
CA PHE A 177 -23.70 5.36 -19.56
C PHE A 177 -23.42 4.01 -20.21
N TYR A 178 -22.15 3.65 -20.37
CA TYR A 178 -21.74 2.37 -20.90
C TYR A 178 -22.21 1.20 -20.04
N GLY A 179 -22.02 1.32 -18.72
CA GLY A 179 -22.47 0.37 -17.74
C GLY A 179 -23.98 0.15 -17.80
N ALA A 180 -24.77 1.23 -17.85
CA ALA A 180 -26.22 1.15 -18.03
C ALA A 180 -26.61 0.43 -19.33
N ALA A 181 -25.92 0.72 -20.44
CA ALA A 181 -26.17 0.05 -21.72
C ALA A 181 -25.90 -1.46 -21.67
N ILE A 182 -24.81 -1.87 -21.01
CA ILE A 182 -24.50 -3.30 -20.79
C ILE A 182 -25.56 -3.95 -19.91
N VAL A 183 -25.97 -3.31 -18.82
CA VAL A 183 -27.03 -3.82 -17.93
C VAL A 183 -28.30 -4.08 -18.74
N VAL A 184 -28.74 -3.11 -19.56
CA VAL A 184 -29.92 -3.25 -20.43
C VAL A 184 -29.79 -4.42 -21.40
N LEU A 185 -28.62 -4.57 -22.05
CA LEU A 185 -28.35 -5.68 -22.97
C LEU A 185 -28.41 -7.03 -22.25
N VAL A 186 -27.71 -7.17 -21.13
CA VAL A 186 -27.65 -8.39 -20.32
C VAL A 186 -29.04 -8.78 -19.83
N THR A 187 -29.81 -7.80 -19.32
CA THR A 187 -31.19 -8.03 -18.88
C THR A 187 -32.07 -8.48 -20.05
N LYS A 188 -31.91 -7.90 -21.25
CA LYS A 188 -32.67 -8.30 -22.43
C LYS A 188 -32.33 -9.73 -22.88
N LEU A 189 -31.04 -10.07 -23.00
CA LEU A 189 -30.59 -11.42 -23.34
C LEU A 189 -31.05 -12.45 -22.30
N GLY A 190 -31.10 -12.05 -21.03
CA GLY A 190 -31.63 -12.89 -19.96
C GLY A 190 -33.14 -13.12 -20.06
N LYS A 191 -33.92 -12.08 -20.37
CA LYS A 191 -35.37 -12.20 -20.60
C LYS A 191 -35.71 -13.12 -21.77
N GLU A 192 -34.88 -13.10 -22.81
CA GLU A 192 -35.01 -13.98 -23.97
C GLU A 192 -34.53 -15.42 -23.69
N GLY A 193 -34.10 -15.74 -22.46
CA GLY A 193 -33.71 -17.09 -22.04
C GLY A 193 -32.32 -17.53 -22.52
N PHE A 194 -31.54 -16.62 -23.11
CA PHE A 194 -30.23 -16.95 -23.69
C PHE A 194 -29.11 -17.10 -22.66
N ILE A 195 -29.31 -16.70 -21.41
CA ILE A 195 -28.28 -16.74 -20.36
C ILE A 195 -28.96 -17.14 -19.06
N ASP A 196 -28.40 -18.09 -18.31
CA ASP A 196 -28.85 -18.39 -16.94
C ASP A 196 -28.22 -17.42 -15.94
N ARG A 197 -28.99 -17.00 -14.94
CA ARG A 197 -28.57 -16.08 -13.87
C ARG A 197 -27.32 -16.55 -13.14
N ALA A 198 -27.20 -17.86 -12.89
CA ALA A 198 -26.03 -18.42 -12.21
C ALA A 198 -24.77 -18.27 -13.08
N THR A 199 -24.88 -18.49 -14.39
CA THR A 199 -23.76 -18.33 -15.32
C THR A 199 -23.36 -16.87 -15.47
N LEU A 200 -24.35 -15.97 -15.53
CA LEU A 200 -24.13 -14.53 -15.56
C LEU A 200 -23.43 -14.05 -14.28
N ALA A 201 -23.94 -14.44 -13.11
CA ALA A 201 -23.35 -14.08 -11.82
C ALA A 201 -21.91 -14.59 -11.68
N ALA A 202 -21.64 -15.85 -12.08
CA ALA A 202 -20.29 -16.41 -12.07
C ALA A 202 -19.33 -15.68 -13.01
N GLY A 203 -19.79 -15.31 -14.21
CA GLY A 203 -19.00 -14.51 -15.17
C GLY A 203 -18.66 -13.12 -14.64
N ILE A 204 -19.65 -12.41 -14.11
CA ILE A 204 -19.48 -11.07 -13.52
C ILE A 204 -18.58 -11.11 -12.28
N ALA A 205 -18.80 -12.06 -11.37
CA ALA A 205 -17.96 -12.22 -10.18
C ALA A 205 -16.50 -12.50 -10.53
N SER A 206 -16.25 -13.37 -11.52
CA SER A 206 -14.90 -13.66 -12.02
C SER A 206 -14.24 -12.41 -12.62
N ALA A 207 -15.00 -11.63 -13.40
CA ALA A 207 -14.51 -10.39 -13.99
C ALA A 207 -14.14 -9.37 -12.90
N LEU A 208 -15.03 -9.11 -11.93
CA LEU A 208 -14.77 -8.21 -10.81
C LEU A 208 -13.53 -8.64 -10.01
N MET A 209 -13.32 -9.94 -9.81
CA MET A 209 -12.13 -10.44 -9.11
C MET A 209 -10.85 -10.17 -9.89
N LEU A 210 -10.82 -10.47 -11.19
CA LEU A 210 -9.67 -10.15 -12.06
C LEU A 210 -9.40 -8.65 -12.09
N PHE A 211 -10.45 -7.84 -12.13
CA PHE A 211 -10.34 -6.38 -12.06
C PHE A 211 -9.77 -5.90 -10.74
N GLY A 212 -10.24 -6.43 -9.61
CA GLY A 212 -9.70 -6.10 -8.30
C GLY A 212 -8.21 -6.38 -8.23
N GLN A 213 -7.75 -7.54 -8.70
CA GLN A 213 -6.32 -7.87 -8.71
C GLN A 213 -5.51 -6.94 -9.61
N LEU A 214 -6.03 -6.64 -10.80
CA LEU A 214 -5.39 -5.76 -11.75
C LEU A 214 -5.25 -4.34 -11.18
N VAL A 215 -6.34 -3.80 -10.62
CA VAL A 215 -6.36 -2.50 -9.92
C VAL A 215 -5.36 -2.48 -8.77
N SER A 216 -5.21 -3.57 -8.00
CA SER A 216 -4.22 -3.65 -6.92
C SER A 216 -2.78 -3.55 -7.44
N VAL A 217 -2.43 -4.30 -8.49
CA VAL A 217 -1.10 -4.25 -9.12
C VAL A 217 -0.83 -2.85 -9.67
N ILE A 218 -1.82 -2.31 -10.37
CA ILE A 218 -1.81 -0.96 -10.89
C ILE A 218 -1.62 0.09 -9.80
N ALA A 219 -2.35 -0.03 -8.69
CA ALA A 219 -2.34 0.94 -7.60
C ALA A 219 -0.93 1.04 -7.01
N GLN A 220 -0.23 -0.08 -6.91
CA GLN A 220 1.17 -0.15 -6.48
C GLN A 220 2.13 0.55 -7.46
N LEU A 221 1.78 0.57 -8.75
CA LEU A 221 2.57 1.22 -9.81
C LEU A 221 2.15 2.68 -10.05
N SER A 222 0.95 3.05 -9.63
CA SER A 222 0.36 4.36 -9.88
C SER A 222 1.09 5.45 -9.11
N ARG A 223 1.38 6.54 -9.82
CA ARG A 223 2.19 7.67 -9.33
C ARG A 223 1.34 8.84 -8.85
N GLY A 224 0.05 8.60 -8.57
CA GLY A 224 -0.92 9.63 -8.22
C GLY A 224 -0.84 10.08 -6.76
N THR A 225 -1.43 11.23 -6.48
CA THR A 225 -1.77 11.68 -5.12
C THR A 225 -3.12 11.08 -4.78
N PHE A 226 -3.10 10.13 -3.84
CA PHE A 226 -4.31 9.44 -3.39
C PHE A 226 -4.54 9.77 -1.92
N LEU A 227 -5.73 10.27 -1.64
CA LEU A 227 -6.20 10.48 -0.29
C LEU A 227 -6.54 9.15 0.35
N LEU A 228 -7.20 8.19 -0.29
CA LEU A 228 -7.48 6.86 0.24
C LEU A 228 -6.51 5.82 -0.32
N ASP A 229 -6.41 4.70 0.39
CA ASP A 229 -5.67 3.55 -0.09
C ASP A 229 -6.33 2.97 -1.34
N GLN A 230 -5.63 3.02 -2.48
CA GLN A 230 -6.15 2.53 -3.76
C GLN A 230 -6.40 1.01 -3.77
N SER A 231 -5.80 0.25 -2.86
CA SER A 231 -6.15 -1.16 -2.68
C SER A 231 -7.59 -1.35 -2.16
N LEU A 232 -8.21 -0.32 -1.57
CA LEU A 232 -9.62 -0.34 -1.20
C LEU A 232 -10.54 -0.58 -2.42
N ALA A 233 -10.18 -0.06 -3.60
CA ALA A 233 -10.90 -0.36 -4.84
C ALA A 233 -10.91 -1.87 -5.12
N SER A 234 -9.80 -2.55 -4.86
CA SER A 234 -9.69 -4.02 -5.00
C SER A 234 -10.55 -4.74 -3.97
N ALA A 235 -10.56 -4.26 -2.72
CA ALA A 235 -11.42 -4.79 -1.67
C ALA A 235 -12.91 -4.68 -2.05
N ILE A 236 -13.34 -3.52 -2.55
CA ILE A 236 -14.72 -3.28 -3.01
C ILE A 236 -15.09 -4.25 -4.13
N MET A 237 -14.21 -4.43 -5.13
CA MET A 237 -14.45 -5.39 -6.22
C MET A 237 -14.57 -6.83 -5.71
N CYS A 238 -13.70 -7.26 -4.78
CA CYS A 238 -13.77 -8.59 -4.17
C CYS A 238 -15.06 -8.80 -3.36
N LEU A 239 -15.49 -7.80 -2.58
CA LEU A 239 -16.77 -7.83 -1.86
C LEU A 239 -17.94 -7.89 -2.83
N GLY A 240 -17.92 -7.09 -3.89
CA GLY A 240 -18.93 -7.11 -4.94
C GLY A 240 -19.03 -8.46 -5.63
N ALA A 241 -17.88 -9.05 -6.00
CA ALA A 241 -17.81 -10.38 -6.57
C ALA A 241 -18.43 -11.44 -5.63
N CYS A 242 -18.14 -11.34 -4.32
CA CYS A 242 -18.69 -12.23 -3.31
C CYS A 242 -20.21 -12.12 -3.22
N ILE A 243 -20.75 -10.89 -3.11
CA ILE A 243 -22.20 -10.63 -3.06
C ILE A 243 -22.88 -11.17 -4.32
N ILE A 244 -22.32 -10.89 -5.49
CA ILE A 244 -22.89 -11.33 -6.78
C ILE A 244 -22.86 -12.86 -6.90
N ALA A 245 -21.76 -13.51 -6.51
CA ALA A 245 -21.67 -14.96 -6.50
C ALA A 245 -22.75 -15.57 -5.59
N LEU A 246 -22.93 -15.04 -4.37
CA LEU A 246 -23.97 -15.48 -3.44
C LEU A 246 -25.39 -15.27 -4.01
N CYS A 247 -25.65 -14.15 -4.68
CA CYS A 247 -26.93 -13.91 -5.35
C CYS A 247 -27.20 -14.89 -6.50
N GLY A 248 -26.16 -15.31 -7.24
CA GLY A 248 -26.28 -16.36 -8.25
C GLY A 248 -26.64 -17.72 -7.66
N VAL A 249 -26.11 -18.03 -6.47
CA VAL A 249 -26.29 -19.32 -5.76
C VAL A 249 -27.71 -19.53 -5.26
N LEU A 250 -28.39 -18.46 -4.83
CA LEU A 250 -29.77 -18.55 -4.35
C LEU A 250 -30.72 -19.13 -5.42
N VAL A 251 -30.34 -19.06 -6.70
CA VAL A 251 -31.12 -19.58 -7.83
C VAL A 251 -30.73 -21.01 -8.20
N VAL A 252 -29.54 -21.46 -7.79
CA VAL A 252 -29.03 -22.80 -8.12
C VAL A 252 -29.74 -23.85 -7.27
N ARG A 253 -30.35 -24.85 -7.92
CA ARG A 253 -31.04 -25.97 -7.24
C ARG A 253 -30.09 -27.04 -6.70
N HIS A 254 -28.87 -27.14 -7.24
CA HIS A 254 -27.95 -28.24 -6.91
C HIS A 254 -27.10 -27.96 -5.65
N PRO A 255 -27.12 -28.84 -4.62
CA PRO A 255 -26.49 -28.56 -3.31
C PRO A 255 -24.95 -28.43 -3.40
N LEU A 256 -24.28 -29.25 -4.22
CA LEU A 256 -22.82 -29.16 -4.43
C LEU A 256 -22.38 -27.80 -5.02
N GLN A 257 -23.21 -27.18 -5.86
CA GLN A 257 -22.91 -25.86 -6.43
C GLN A 257 -23.11 -24.74 -5.40
N ARG A 258 -24.05 -24.91 -4.47
CA ARG A 258 -24.20 -24.00 -3.33
C ARG A 258 -23.00 -24.07 -2.39
N ILE A 259 -22.56 -25.28 -2.07
CA ILE A 259 -21.39 -25.52 -1.21
C ILE A 259 -20.15 -24.87 -1.85
N THR A 260 -19.83 -25.20 -3.10
CA THR A 260 -18.65 -24.64 -3.79
C THR A 260 -18.65 -23.11 -3.84
N ALA A 261 -19.81 -22.49 -4.06
CA ALA A 261 -19.89 -21.04 -4.08
C ALA A 261 -19.75 -20.40 -2.70
N VAL A 262 -20.33 -20.99 -1.64
CA VAL A 262 -20.11 -20.55 -0.25
C VAL A 262 -18.62 -20.68 0.11
N PHE A 263 -17.98 -21.79 -0.26
CA PHE A 263 -16.54 -21.95 -0.05
C PHE A 263 -15.70 -20.96 -0.85
N SER A 264 -16.14 -20.54 -2.04
CA SER A 264 -15.46 -19.49 -2.83
C SER A 264 -15.65 -18.07 -2.27
N ALA A 265 -16.69 -17.83 -1.45
CA ALA A 265 -16.91 -16.55 -0.78
C ALA A 265 -15.88 -16.29 0.33
N ILE A 266 -15.41 -17.35 1.01
CA ILE A 266 -14.42 -17.26 2.09
C ILE A 266 -13.10 -16.59 1.61
N PRO A 267 -12.41 -17.08 0.56
CA PRO A 267 -11.19 -16.44 0.08
C PRO A 267 -11.44 -15.03 -0.45
N LEU A 268 -12.61 -14.74 -1.04
CA LEU A 268 -12.96 -13.37 -1.48
C LEU A 268 -13.10 -12.41 -0.30
N LEU A 269 -13.71 -12.85 0.80
CA LEU A 269 -13.80 -12.07 2.04
C LEU A 269 -12.43 -11.85 2.66
N LEU A 270 -11.56 -12.87 2.67
CA LEU A 270 -10.18 -12.74 3.16
C LEU A 270 -9.36 -11.76 2.30
N LEU A 271 -9.50 -11.82 0.97
CA LEU A 271 -8.86 -10.85 0.06
C LEU A 271 -9.39 -9.44 0.27
N ALA A 272 -10.70 -9.28 0.43
CA ALA A 272 -11.30 -7.99 0.75
C ALA A 272 -10.80 -7.45 2.09
N ALA A 273 -10.70 -8.29 3.13
CA ALA A 273 -10.14 -7.90 4.42
C ALA A 273 -8.66 -7.51 4.30
N LEU A 274 -7.88 -8.26 3.51
CA LEU A 274 -6.46 -7.96 3.26
C LEU A 274 -6.29 -6.60 2.56
N TYR A 275 -6.98 -6.38 1.45
CA TYR A 275 -6.90 -5.13 0.68
C TYR A 275 -7.58 -3.95 1.36
N GLY A 276 -8.58 -4.21 2.22
CA GLY A 276 -9.28 -3.19 2.99
C GLY A 276 -8.65 -2.93 4.36
N SER A 277 -7.57 -3.63 4.72
CA SER A 277 -7.05 -3.67 6.10
C SER A 277 -6.72 -2.28 6.66
N SER A 278 -6.18 -1.37 5.86
CA SER A 278 -5.89 0.02 6.26
C SER A 278 -7.13 0.83 6.64
N THR A 279 -8.29 0.47 6.07
CA THR A 279 -9.58 1.13 6.32
C THR A 279 -10.40 0.40 7.38
N LEU A 280 -10.34 -0.93 7.39
CA LEU A 280 -11.08 -1.79 8.33
C LEU A 280 -10.41 -1.84 9.72
N PHE A 281 -9.09 -1.77 9.77
CA PHE A 281 -8.28 -1.82 10.97
C PHE A 281 -7.34 -0.61 11.00
N PRO A 282 -7.88 0.63 11.09
CA PRO A 282 -7.06 1.81 11.15
C PRO A 282 -6.20 1.80 12.41
N ILE A 283 -4.98 2.34 12.31
CA ILE A 283 -4.12 2.55 13.48
C ILE A 283 -4.81 3.53 14.42
N THR A 284 -5.00 3.12 15.66
CA THR A 284 -5.64 3.86 16.73
C THR A 284 -4.60 4.42 17.70
N PRO A 285 -4.96 5.40 18.56
CA PRO A 285 -4.07 5.86 19.63
C PRO A 285 -3.58 4.74 20.55
N ARG A 286 -4.41 3.70 20.76
CA ARG A 286 -4.05 2.51 21.53
C ARG A 286 -2.93 1.72 20.85
N ASP A 287 -2.93 1.60 19.53
CA ASP A 287 -1.84 0.94 18.79
C ASP A 287 -0.51 1.69 18.96
N VAL A 288 -0.57 3.03 19.03
CA VAL A 288 0.61 3.88 19.28
C VAL A 288 1.09 3.72 20.72
N GLN A 289 0.17 3.65 21.68
CA GLN A 289 0.48 3.35 23.08
C GLN A 289 1.13 1.98 23.22
N GLU A 290 0.51 0.92 22.67
CA GLU A 290 1.06 -0.43 22.66
C GLU A 290 2.44 -0.47 22.00
N TYR A 291 2.68 0.29 20.94
CA TYR A 291 4.01 0.42 20.34
C TYR A 291 5.04 1.06 21.27
N VAL A 292 4.68 2.16 21.92
CA VAL A 292 5.57 2.88 22.85
C VAL A 292 5.88 2.04 24.09
N GLU A 293 4.90 1.27 24.59
CA GLU A 293 5.01 0.41 25.78
C GLU A 293 5.71 -0.94 25.48
N SER A 294 5.35 -1.60 24.37
CA SER A 294 5.80 -2.97 24.09
C SER A 294 7.29 -3.07 23.79
N THR A 295 7.86 -2.07 23.10
CA THR A 295 9.27 -2.00 22.67
C THR A 295 9.92 -3.37 22.42
N GLU A 296 9.23 -4.24 21.66
CA GLU A 296 9.83 -5.43 21.05
C GLU A 296 10.56 -4.96 19.79
N VAL A 297 11.76 -4.42 19.96
CA VAL A 297 12.59 -4.05 18.81
C VAL A 297 13.87 -4.87 18.87
N ASP A 298 14.10 -5.62 17.79
CA ASP A 298 15.35 -6.33 17.51
C ASP A 298 16.55 -5.46 17.90
N ARG A 299 17.36 -5.97 18.86
CA ARG A 299 18.71 -5.52 19.24
C ARG A 299 19.09 -4.12 18.69
N PHE A 300 18.65 -3.10 19.42
CA PHE A 300 18.45 -1.70 19.04
C PHE A 300 19.60 -1.00 18.29
N GLY A 301 19.28 -0.42 17.12
CA GLY A 301 20.08 0.61 16.46
C GLY A 301 19.56 2.02 16.74
N SER A 302 20.39 3.05 16.59
CA SER A 302 20.00 4.46 16.84
C SER A 302 18.76 4.94 16.07
N ALA A 303 18.44 4.33 14.94
CA ALA A 303 17.26 4.67 14.13
C ALA A 303 15.93 4.31 14.81
N THR A 304 15.88 3.25 15.62
CA THR A 304 14.64 2.76 16.23
C THR A 304 14.21 3.65 17.41
N TRP A 305 15.17 4.09 18.21
CA TRP A 305 14.94 5.05 19.30
C TRP A 305 14.43 6.41 18.79
N GLN A 306 14.91 6.87 17.64
CA GLN A 306 14.46 8.13 17.06
C GLN A 306 13.00 8.06 16.59
N GLN A 307 12.57 6.92 16.03
CA GLN A 307 11.17 6.69 15.64
C GLN A 307 10.27 6.55 16.87
N TRP A 308 10.73 5.80 17.88
CA TRP A 308 10.03 5.67 19.17
C TRP A 308 9.79 7.04 19.83
N ALA A 309 10.80 7.92 19.84
CA ALA A 309 10.70 9.24 20.45
C ALA A 309 9.65 10.15 19.78
N ILE A 310 9.39 9.97 18.48
CA ILE A 310 8.34 10.71 17.77
C ILE A 310 6.96 10.25 18.25
N ALA A 311 6.73 8.94 18.34
CA ALA A 311 5.47 8.38 18.83
C ALA A 311 5.23 8.70 20.32
N ALA A 312 6.23 8.50 21.17
CA ALA A 312 6.18 8.84 22.59
C ALA A 312 5.96 10.35 22.81
N GLY A 313 6.64 11.18 22.02
CA GLY A 313 6.44 12.63 22.01
C GLY A 313 4.99 12.99 21.71
N TRP A 314 4.37 12.38 20.70
CA TRP A 314 2.97 12.63 20.36
C TRP A 314 2.00 12.23 21.48
N LEU A 315 2.19 11.07 22.13
CA LEU A 315 1.37 10.67 23.29
C LEU A 315 1.47 11.71 24.41
N ARG A 316 2.68 12.21 24.68
CA ARG A 316 2.89 13.27 25.68
C ARG A 316 2.23 14.58 25.28
N ASP A 317 2.42 15.04 24.05
CA ASP A 317 1.85 16.29 23.54
C ASP A 317 0.31 16.26 23.60
N THR A 318 -0.29 15.09 23.37
CA THR A 318 -1.74 14.85 23.45
C THR A 318 -2.23 14.43 24.83
N LYS A 319 -1.35 14.37 25.83
CA LYS A 319 -1.63 13.95 27.22
C LYS A 319 -2.27 12.56 27.34
N GLN A 320 -1.95 11.65 26.42
CA GLN A 320 -2.34 10.26 26.49
C GLN A 320 -1.44 9.52 27.50
N PRO A 321 -1.99 8.81 28.49
CA PRO A 321 -1.18 8.03 29.42
C PRO A 321 -0.56 6.82 28.70
N PHE A 322 0.66 6.47 29.08
CA PHE A 322 1.32 5.24 28.69
C PHE A 322 2.26 4.78 29.80
N ASP A 323 2.54 3.48 29.88
CA ASP A 323 3.47 2.91 30.85
C ASP A 323 4.93 2.98 30.33
N PRO A 324 5.81 3.79 30.94
CA PRO A 324 7.21 3.91 30.52
C PRO A 324 8.11 2.80 31.11
N THR A 325 7.61 1.89 31.95
CA THR A 325 8.43 0.95 32.72
C THR A 325 9.35 0.11 31.83
N ARG A 326 8.81 -0.52 30.79
CA ARG A 326 9.59 -1.39 29.89
C ARG A 326 10.59 -0.60 29.02
N PRO A 327 10.22 0.53 28.38
CA PRO A 327 11.20 1.42 27.74
C PRO A 327 12.29 1.94 28.68
N LEU A 328 11.95 2.21 29.94
CA LEU A 328 12.90 2.67 30.96
C LEU A 328 13.92 1.57 31.30
N GLU A 329 13.47 0.34 31.55
CA GLU A 329 14.38 -0.80 31.78
C GLU A 329 15.35 -1.03 30.61
N LEU A 330 14.85 -0.89 29.37
CA LEU A 330 15.68 -1.01 28.17
C LEU A 330 16.68 0.14 28.07
N PHE A 331 16.24 1.36 28.34
CA PHE A 331 17.11 2.53 28.38
C PHE A 331 18.21 2.36 29.43
N GLU A 332 17.89 1.91 30.64
CA GLU A 332 18.86 1.64 31.70
C GLU A 332 19.88 0.56 31.29
N LYS A 333 19.46 -0.50 30.60
CA LYS A 333 20.37 -1.52 30.06
C LYS A 333 21.35 -0.95 29.03
N GLU A 334 20.90 -0.06 28.15
CA GLU A 334 21.75 0.63 27.18
C GLU A 334 22.76 1.58 27.86
N LEU A 335 22.43 2.11 29.04
CA LEU A 335 23.31 2.98 29.82
C LEU A 335 24.42 2.25 30.57
N ILE A 336 24.24 0.97 30.92
CA ILE A 336 25.25 0.16 31.63
C ILE A 336 26.50 -0.06 30.75
N GLY A 337 26.37 0.08 29.43
CA GLY A 337 27.47 0.00 28.47
C GLY A 337 28.13 1.34 28.14
N LYS A 338 28.39 1.59 26.86
CA LYS A 338 28.87 2.88 26.36
C LYS A 338 27.66 3.75 26.04
N GLN A 339 27.49 4.85 26.78
CA GLN A 339 26.41 5.81 26.55
C GLN A 339 26.35 6.22 25.07
N ASN A 340 25.27 5.83 24.41
CA ASN A 340 25.01 6.20 23.03
C ASN A 340 24.23 7.53 23.01
N PRO A 341 24.85 8.65 22.56
CA PRO A 341 24.21 9.96 22.65
C PRO A 341 22.96 10.09 21.76
N TYR A 342 22.82 9.24 20.73
CA TYR A 342 21.61 9.18 19.89
C TYR A 342 20.42 8.58 20.65
N VAL A 343 20.67 7.57 21.48
CA VAL A 343 19.67 6.96 22.35
C VAL A 343 19.27 7.94 23.44
N MET A 344 20.26 8.58 24.08
CA MET A 344 20.01 9.59 25.13
C MET A 344 19.15 10.74 24.61
N THR A 345 19.49 11.33 23.46
CA THR A 345 18.72 12.43 22.87
C THR A 345 17.26 12.00 22.62
N SER A 346 17.05 10.77 22.16
CA SER A 346 15.72 10.22 21.92
C SER A 346 14.96 9.98 23.23
N ALA A 347 15.63 9.50 24.28
CA ALA A 347 15.05 9.29 25.60
C ALA A 347 14.63 10.61 26.27
N PHE A 348 15.44 11.67 26.17
CA PHE A 348 15.03 13.01 26.61
C PHE A 348 13.80 13.49 25.82
N ARG A 349 13.83 13.37 24.49
CA ARG A 349 12.70 13.80 23.64
C ARG A 349 11.40 13.05 23.97
N GLY A 350 11.48 11.73 24.17
CA GLY A 350 10.35 10.89 24.54
C GLY A 350 9.94 10.97 26.02
N GLY A 351 10.70 11.69 26.87
CA GLY A 351 10.36 11.91 28.28
C GLY A 351 10.73 10.78 29.23
N LEU A 352 11.67 9.90 28.88
CA LEU A 352 12.16 8.84 29.77
C LEU A 352 13.20 9.33 30.78
N VAL A 353 13.85 10.47 30.53
CA VAL A 353 14.89 11.00 31.41
C VAL A 353 14.28 12.02 32.36
N ASP A 354 14.15 11.63 33.63
CA ASP A 354 13.80 12.53 34.72
C ASP A 354 15.04 13.24 35.30
N LEU A 355 14.82 14.13 36.28
CA LEU A 355 15.89 14.87 36.94
C LEU A 355 16.92 13.93 37.62
N ALA A 356 16.48 12.80 38.16
CA ALA A 356 17.33 11.85 38.87
C ALA A 356 18.24 11.07 37.90
N ALA A 357 17.71 10.67 36.75
CA ALA A 357 18.45 10.06 35.66
C ALA A 357 19.42 11.06 35.02
N ALA A 358 19.00 12.31 34.79
CA ALA A 358 19.86 13.36 34.23
C ALA A 358 21.16 13.57 35.03
N LYS A 359 21.09 13.49 36.38
CA LYS A 359 22.26 13.59 37.27
C LYS A 359 23.29 12.49 37.05
N LYS A 360 22.85 11.28 36.70
CA LYS A 360 23.73 10.11 36.47
C LYS A 360 24.36 10.12 35.07
N LEU A 361 23.80 10.89 34.14
CA LEU A 361 24.09 10.78 32.71
C LEU A 361 25.24 11.67 32.23
N VAL A 362 25.58 12.77 32.91
CA VAL A 362 26.61 13.71 32.44
C VAL A 362 27.64 14.01 33.54
N PRO A 363 28.95 13.80 33.31
CA PRO A 363 29.98 14.37 34.17
C PRO A 363 30.04 15.89 33.96
N HIS A 364 29.68 16.67 34.98
CA HIS A 364 29.12 18.02 34.87
C HIS A 364 30.06 19.16 34.42
N GLU A 365 31.38 19.03 34.56
CA GLU A 365 32.28 20.20 34.40
C GLU A 365 32.95 20.31 33.01
N LYS A 366 33.47 19.21 32.44
CA LYS A 366 34.15 19.23 31.13
C LYS A 366 33.25 19.54 29.93
N PRO A 367 31.97 19.13 29.87
CA PRO A 367 31.09 19.43 28.74
C PRO A 367 30.69 20.91 28.65
N ARG A 368 30.50 21.59 29.79
CA ARG A 368 29.97 22.96 29.83
C ARG A 368 30.88 23.94 29.08
N GLU A 369 32.17 23.97 29.37
CA GLU A 369 33.11 24.88 28.68
C GLU A 369 33.11 24.68 27.15
N SER A 370 33.01 23.43 26.67
CA SER A 370 32.96 23.13 25.23
C SER A 370 31.68 23.60 24.53
N LEU A 371 30.62 23.84 25.31
CA LEU A 371 29.29 24.21 24.83
C LEU A 371 29.05 25.73 24.91
N VAL A 372 29.48 26.38 26.00
CA VAL A 372 29.01 27.74 26.34
C VAL A 372 30.12 28.79 26.53
N HIS A 373 31.38 28.45 26.27
CA HIS A 373 32.48 29.42 26.41
C HIS A 373 32.24 30.67 25.51
N PRO A 374 32.41 31.91 26.01
CA PRO A 374 32.07 33.14 25.28
C PRO A 374 32.72 33.27 23.88
N ARG A 375 33.96 32.79 23.72
CA ARG A 375 34.67 32.73 22.42
C ARG A 375 33.96 31.87 21.36
N LEU A 376 33.04 31.01 21.75
CA LEU A 376 32.28 30.15 20.84
C LEU A 376 30.99 30.83 20.35
N ARG A 377 30.65 32.02 20.83
CA ARG A 377 29.46 32.75 20.40
C ARG A 377 29.49 32.97 18.88
N GLY A 378 28.36 32.69 18.22
CA GLY A 378 28.25 32.78 16.76
C GLY A 378 28.99 31.68 15.98
N THR A 379 29.55 30.67 16.66
CA THR A 379 30.12 29.49 16.00
C THR A 379 29.12 28.34 15.92
N ARG A 380 29.20 27.52 14.88
CA ARG A 380 28.34 26.33 14.78
C ARG A 380 28.63 25.31 15.89
N LEU A 381 27.58 24.58 16.29
CA LEU A 381 27.70 23.42 17.16
C LEU A 381 27.97 22.18 16.31
N LEU A 382 29.23 21.72 16.30
CA LEU A 382 29.60 20.50 15.60
C LEU A 382 28.94 19.28 16.27
N SER A 383 28.46 18.34 15.48
CA SER A 383 27.83 17.09 15.96
C SER A 383 26.65 17.31 16.90
N ILE A 384 25.70 18.18 16.52
CA ILE A 384 24.52 18.50 17.34
C ILE A 384 23.76 17.27 17.87
N LYS A 385 23.64 16.20 17.07
CA LYS A 385 23.01 14.93 17.50
C LYS A 385 23.69 14.28 18.70
N GLN A 386 25.00 14.50 18.86
CA GLN A 386 25.77 13.97 19.98
C GLN A 386 25.70 14.89 21.20
N LYS A 387 25.66 16.21 20.96
CA LYS A 387 25.68 17.24 21.99
C LYS A 387 24.32 17.60 22.58
N ALA A 388 23.22 17.24 21.90
CA ALA A 388 21.87 17.59 22.34
C ALA A 388 21.53 17.06 23.74
N ALA A 389 21.87 15.80 24.03
CA ALA A 389 21.65 15.24 25.36
C ALA A 389 22.44 15.96 26.46
N GLU A 390 23.65 16.43 26.17
CA GLU A 390 24.46 17.22 27.12
C GLU A 390 23.78 18.57 27.43
N VAL A 391 23.29 19.27 26.40
CA VAL A 391 22.57 20.55 26.56
C VAL A 391 21.29 20.35 27.36
N LEU A 392 20.49 19.32 27.03
CA LEU A 392 19.23 19.03 27.73
C LEU A 392 19.46 18.67 29.20
N ALA A 393 20.50 17.89 29.49
CA ALA A 393 20.87 17.58 30.87
C ALA A 393 21.29 18.84 31.65
N LEU A 394 22.14 19.70 31.07
CA LEU A 394 22.57 20.94 31.73
C LEU A 394 21.40 21.90 32.01
N GLU A 395 20.47 22.02 31.07
CA GLU A 395 19.26 22.82 31.23
C GLU A 395 18.35 22.25 32.32
N GLN A 396 18.06 20.93 32.30
CA GLN A 396 17.19 20.28 33.28
C GLN A 396 17.77 20.33 34.71
N LEU A 397 19.09 20.34 34.84
CA LEU A 397 19.79 20.49 36.12
C LEU A 397 19.92 21.95 36.59
N GLY A 398 19.55 22.93 35.76
CA GLY A 398 19.69 24.36 36.08
C GLY A 398 21.15 24.84 36.08
N HIS A 399 22.04 24.16 35.36
CA HIS A 399 23.47 24.50 35.28
C HIS A 399 23.80 25.51 34.17
N LEU A 400 22.81 25.96 33.39
CA LEU A 400 22.97 27.00 32.38
C LEU A 400 22.59 28.36 32.96
N THR A 401 23.58 29.26 33.02
CA THR A 401 23.34 30.67 33.36
C THR A 401 22.61 31.39 32.22
N LEU A 402 22.11 32.61 32.49
CA LEU A 402 21.48 33.43 31.44
C LEU A 402 22.44 33.69 30.26
N GLU A 403 23.71 33.99 30.56
CA GLU A 403 24.74 34.22 29.55
C GLU A 403 25.05 32.95 28.75
N ASP A 404 25.13 31.79 29.41
CA ASP A 404 25.34 30.50 28.75
C ASP A 404 24.22 30.21 27.74
N ARG A 405 22.96 30.50 28.11
CA ARG A 405 21.80 30.31 27.22
C ARG A 405 21.86 31.23 26.01
N VAL A 406 22.30 32.48 26.17
CA VAL A 406 22.49 33.42 25.05
C VAL A 406 23.59 32.93 24.10
N VAL A 407 24.74 32.51 24.63
CA VAL A 407 25.82 31.96 23.81
C VAL A 407 25.35 30.72 23.06
N LEU A 408 24.66 29.79 23.74
CA LEU A 408 24.08 28.60 23.10
C LEU A 408 23.06 28.95 22.02
N ALA A 409 22.17 29.91 22.27
CA ALA A 409 21.16 30.33 21.30
C ALA A 409 21.82 30.82 20.01
N ASP A 410 22.83 31.69 20.09
CA ASP A 410 23.55 32.20 18.92
C ASP A 410 24.26 31.07 18.15
N ARG A 411 24.83 30.10 18.86
CA ARG A 411 25.45 28.92 18.24
C ARG A 411 24.43 28.02 17.54
N LEU A 412 23.25 27.81 18.15
CA LEU A 412 22.17 27.01 17.58
C LEU A 412 21.57 27.68 16.34
N ILE A 413 21.34 29.00 16.36
CA ILE A 413 20.93 29.78 15.19
C ILE A 413 21.95 29.62 14.06
N THR A 414 23.24 29.77 14.37
CA THR A 414 24.33 29.59 13.39
C THR A 414 24.33 28.18 12.81
N THR A 415 24.06 27.16 13.64
CA THR A 415 23.98 25.76 13.22
C THR A 415 22.79 25.52 12.28
N ILE A 416 21.63 26.12 12.57
CA ILE A 416 20.44 26.06 11.71
C ILE A 416 20.73 26.72 10.36
N ASN A 417 21.26 27.94 10.36
CA ASN A 417 21.55 28.67 9.11
C ASN A 417 22.53 27.89 8.23
N HIS A 418 23.61 27.35 8.82
CA HIS A 418 24.53 26.49 8.09
C HIS A 418 23.84 25.23 7.53
N ALA A 419 22.99 24.57 8.32
CA ALA A 419 22.28 23.37 7.86
C ALA A 419 21.24 23.67 6.75
N VAL A 420 20.69 24.88 6.70
CA VAL A 420 19.77 25.31 5.64
C VAL A 420 20.51 25.63 4.34
N GLU A 421 21.70 26.22 4.43
CA GLU A 421 22.50 26.65 3.29
C GLU A 421 23.32 25.51 2.66
N ASP A 422 23.73 24.52 3.46
CA ASP A 422 24.53 23.38 3.00
C ASP A 422 23.69 22.36 2.21
N ASP A 423 24.23 21.89 1.07
CA ASP A 423 23.63 20.82 0.27
C ASP A 423 23.57 19.47 1.01
N HIS A 424 24.43 19.30 2.03
CA HIS A 424 24.43 18.15 2.93
C HIS A 424 23.64 18.42 4.22
N GLY A 425 22.94 19.56 4.27
CA GLY A 425 22.00 19.92 5.31
C GLY A 425 21.01 18.81 5.64
N ASN A 426 20.74 18.64 6.93
CA ASN A 426 19.90 17.56 7.45
C ASN A 426 18.74 18.13 8.25
N LEU A 427 17.49 17.80 7.88
CA LEU A 427 16.29 18.25 8.60
C LEU A 427 16.32 17.86 10.08
N VAL A 428 16.94 16.72 10.40
CA VAL A 428 17.06 16.22 11.77
C VAL A 428 17.90 17.16 12.63
N ASP A 429 18.98 17.72 12.06
CA ASP A 429 19.85 18.63 12.80
C ASP A 429 19.16 19.95 13.09
N VAL A 430 18.38 20.45 12.11
CA VAL A 430 17.54 21.64 12.28
C VAL A 430 16.48 21.41 13.36
N LEU A 431 15.81 20.25 13.35
CA LEU A 431 14.81 19.93 14.37
C LEU A 431 15.41 19.85 15.77
N ILE A 432 16.56 19.18 15.93
CA ILE A 432 17.24 19.10 17.22
C ILE A 432 17.65 20.51 17.69
N ALA A 433 18.22 21.34 16.82
CA ALA A 433 18.59 22.71 17.17
C ALA A 433 17.37 23.54 17.60
N THR A 434 16.25 23.38 16.89
CA THR A 434 14.98 24.05 17.19
C THR A 434 14.45 23.64 18.57
N GLN A 435 14.47 22.34 18.88
CA GLN A 435 14.05 21.82 20.19
C GLN A 435 14.95 22.30 21.32
N LEU A 436 16.27 22.38 21.09
CA LEU A 436 17.21 22.92 22.07
C LEU A 436 16.96 24.42 22.32
N LEU A 437 16.69 25.21 21.28
CA LEU A 437 16.32 26.63 21.42
C LEU A 437 15.05 26.80 22.28
N SER A 438 14.05 25.94 22.06
CA SER A 438 12.83 25.92 22.88
C SER A 438 13.14 25.51 24.33
N ALA A 439 13.99 24.51 24.55
CA ALA A 439 14.34 24.01 25.88
C ALA A 439 15.06 25.07 26.72
N ILE A 440 15.96 25.86 26.13
CA ILE A 440 16.70 26.94 26.82
C ILE A 440 15.90 28.26 26.89
N GLY A 441 14.61 28.25 26.57
CA GLY A 441 13.71 29.40 26.71
C GLY A 441 13.90 30.54 25.70
N HIS A 442 14.56 30.30 24.56
CA HIS A 442 14.81 31.32 23.53
C HIS A 442 13.87 31.15 22.33
N LEU A 443 12.55 31.19 22.58
CA LEU A 443 11.55 31.05 21.52
C LEU A 443 11.64 32.16 20.46
N ASP A 444 12.05 33.37 20.85
CA ASP A 444 12.19 34.50 19.92
C ASP A 444 13.22 34.23 18.81
N ALA A 445 14.23 33.39 19.09
CA ALA A 445 15.22 32.96 18.10
C ALA A 445 14.59 32.18 16.94
N THR A 446 13.45 31.50 17.17
CA THR A 446 12.74 30.76 16.12
C THR A 446 12.22 31.70 15.04
N PHE A 447 11.80 32.94 15.38
CA PHE A 447 11.35 33.90 14.38
C PHE A 447 12.47 34.32 13.42
N GLN A 448 13.72 34.41 13.91
CA GLN A 448 14.87 34.83 13.10
C GLN A 448 15.18 33.81 11.99
N VAL A 449 15.07 32.51 12.29
CA VAL A 449 15.38 31.43 11.33
C VAL A 449 14.15 30.93 10.56
N ARG A 450 12.94 31.40 10.90
CA ARG A 450 11.66 30.89 10.35
C ARG A 450 11.65 30.85 8.83
N LYS A 451 12.05 31.94 8.17
CA LYS A 451 12.06 32.03 6.70
C LYS A 451 13.01 31.00 6.07
N SER A 452 14.20 30.86 6.64
CA SER A 452 15.23 29.92 6.18
C SER A 452 14.77 28.48 6.33
N VAL A 453 14.21 28.12 7.50
CA VAL A 453 13.72 26.76 7.76
C VAL A 453 12.51 26.42 6.89
N ARG A 454 11.54 27.33 6.73
CA ARG A 454 10.40 27.13 5.79
C ARG A 454 10.92 26.89 4.37
N GLY A 455 11.89 27.67 3.91
CA GLY A 455 12.52 27.49 2.60
C GLY A 455 13.23 26.14 2.46
N MET A 456 13.87 25.64 3.53
CA MET A 456 14.47 24.30 3.55
C MET A 456 13.41 23.20 3.46
N ILE A 457 12.33 23.30 4.22
CA ILE A 457 11.21 22.33 4.18
C ILE A 457 10.71 22.18 2.74
N VAL A 458 10.38 23.29 2.07
CA VAL A 458 9.91 23.29 0.66
C VAL A 458 10.92 22.57 -0.26
N LYS A 459 12.22 22.88 -0.14
CA LYS A 459 13.27 22.25 -0.97
C LYS A 459 13.43 20.75 -0.72
N PHE A 460 13.06 20.27 0.45
CA PHE A 460 13.23 18.87 0.85
C PHE A 460 12.01 18.01 0.52
N GLN A 461 10.88 18.62 0.15
CA GLN A 461 9.71 17.87 -0.30
C GLN A 461 9.98 17.19 -1.65
N ARG A 462 9.71 15.90 -1.74
CA ARG A 462 9.91 15.08 -2.94
C ARG A 462 8.60 14.83 -3.63
N LEU A 463 8.35 15.62 -4.66
CA LEU A 463 7.22 15.45 -5.57
C LEU A 463 7.59 14.60 -6.78
N ASP A 464 8.89 14.31 -6.99
CA ASP A 464 9.33 13.54 -8.13
C ASP A 464 8.87 12.08 -8.03
N ARG A 465 8.27 11.63 -9.12
CA ARG A 465 7.60 10.34 -9.28
C ARG A 465 8.42 9.37 -10.13
N GLN A 466 9.69 9.67 -10.40
CA GLN A 466 10.49 8.96 -11.40
C GLN A 466 10.78 7.48 -11.06
N LYS A 467 11.04 7.15 -9.79
CA LYS A 467 11.38 5.78 -9.38
C LYS A 467 10.12 4.96 -9.06
N LEU A 468 9.99 3.78 -9.68
CA LEU A 468 8.91 2.83 -9.35
C LEU A 468 8.93 2.50 -7.86
N SER A 469 7.75 2.41 -7.24
CA SER A 469 7.48 2.09 -5.83
C SER A 469 7.68 3.21 -4.78
N LEU A 470 8.29 4.35 -5.12
CA LEU A 470 8.47 5.44 -4.17
C LEU A 470 7.24 6.37 -4.13
N ARG A 471 6.74 6.61 -2.92
CA ARG A 471 5.59 7.50 -2.67
C ARG A 471 6.04 8.96 -2.88
N ALA A 472 5.28 9.71 -3.66
CA ALA A 472 5.48 11.16 -3.77
C ALA A 472 4.88 11.89 -2.56
N GLY A 473 5.39 13.07 -2.25
CA GLY A 473 4.88 13.98 -1.22
C GLY A 473 5.65 13.97 0.10
N GLY A 474 6.46 12.93 0.35
CA GLY A 474 7.32 12.85 1.54
C GLY A 474 8.54 13.77 1.45
N PHE A 475 9.27 13.89 2.55
CA PHE A 475 10.50 14.70 2.62
C PHE A 475 11.73 13.81 2.62
N SER A 476 12.77 14.22 1.91
CA SER A 476 14.06 13.53 1.94
C SER A 476 14.86 13.95 3.16
N ARG A 477 15.78 13.09 3.65
CA ARG A 477 16.67 13.46 4.76
C ARG A 477 17.74 14.48 4.39
N TYR A 478 18.25 14.38 3.16
CA TYR A 478 19.27 15.25 2.59
C TYR A 478 18.79 15.82 1.25
N ARG A 479 19.33 16.97 0.84
CA ARG A 479 18.96 17.63 -0.42
C ARG A 479 19.34 16.82 -1.66
N THR A 480 20.36 15.98 -1.57
CA THR A 480 20.83 15.12 -2.66
C THR A 480 20.04 13.81 -2.80
N THR A 481 19.15 13.51 -1.85
CA THR A 481 18.37 12.26 -1.87
C THR A 481 17.07 12.43 -2.63
N ASP A 482 16.85 11.66 -3.70
CA ASP A 482 15.69 11.81 -4.60
C ASP A 482 14.38 11.22 -4.07
N PHE A 483 14.35 10.67 -2.87
CA PHE A 483 13.19 9.97 -2.33
C PHE A 483 12.77 10.48 -0.97
N GLY A 484 11.46 10.42 -0.70
CA GLY A 484 10.89 10.71 0.60
C GLY A 484 11.17 9.60 1.59
N ASP A 485 11.61 9.96 2.80
CA ASP A 485 11.86 9.08 3.92
C ASP A 485 10.79 9.29 5.00
N GLU A 486 10.27 8.22 5.59
CA GLU A 486 9.20 8.28 6.59
C GLU A 486 9.61 9.09 7.81
N PHE A 487 10.86 8.89 8.25
CA PHE A 487 11.42 9.60 9.39
C PHE A 487 11.68 11.07 9.08
N ALA A 488 12.33 11.39 7.96
CA ALA A 488 12.51 12.78 7.54
C ALA A 488 11.18 13.52 7.32
N THR A 489 10.15 12.82 6.86
CA THR A 489 8.79 13.37 6.72
C THR A 489 8.19 13.72 8.08
N ALA A 490 8.28 12.83 9.07
CA ALA A 490 7.81 13.11 10.43
C ALA A 490 8.58 14.29 11.06
N VAL A 491 9.89 14.38 10.82
CA VAL A 491 10.73 15.51 11.24
C VAL A 491 10.30 16.82 10.58
N ALA A 492 10.00 16.81 9.29
CA ALA A 492 9.51 17.99 8.58
C ALA A 492 8.16 18.47 9.15
N VAL A 493 7.25 17.54 9.49
CA VAL A 493 5.98 17.88 10.14
C VAL A 493 6.20 18.52 11.51
N GLU A 494 7.13 18.01 12.33
CA GLU A 494 7.48 18.67 13.61
C GLU A 494 8.05 20.08 13.40
N LEU A 495 8.88 20.28 12.36
CA LEU A 495 9.36 21.63 12.02
C LEU A 495 8.20 22.55 11.58
N MET A 496 7.21 22.05 10.85
CA MET A 496 6.01 22.82 10.51
C MET A 496 5.16 23.17 11.75
N GLN A 497 5.16 22.33 12.80
CA GLN A 497 4.53 22.68 14.08
C GLN A 497 5.18 23.91 14.73
N THR A 498 6.51 24.06 14.62
CA THR A 498 7.21 25.22 15.18
C THR A 498 7.18 26.44 14.26
N TYR A 499 7.35 26.26 12.96
CA TYR A 499 7.56 27.36 12.01
C TYR A 499 6.34 27.70 11.13
N GLY A 500 5.25 26.96 11.27
CA GLY A 500 4.07 27.01 10.42
C GLY A 500 4.28 26.29 9.08
N VAL A 501 3.19 25.91 8.42
CA VAL A 501 3.22 25.22 7.13
C VAL A 501 3.61 26.24 6.03
N PRO A 502 4.64 25.98 5.20
CA PRO A 502 4.91 26.78 4.01
C PRO A 502 3.81 26.60 2.95
N ASP A 503 3.38 27.69 2.31
CA ASP A 503 2.30 27.66 1.31
C ASP A 503 2.69 26.85 0.06
N GLU A 504 4.00 26.75 -0.21
CA GLU A 504 4.56 26.02 -1.34
C GLU A 504 4.66 24.51 -1.10
N VAL A 505 4.41 24.03 0.13
CA VAL A 505 4.35 22.59 0.41
C VAL A 505 3.05 22.03 -0.16
N ASP A 506 3.17 21.01 -1.01
CA ASP A 506 2.02 20.27 -1.51
C ASP A 506 1.43 19.40 -0.38
N ALA A 507 0.46 19.98 0.34
CA ALA A 507 -0.21 19.35 1.47
C ALA A 507 -0.99 18.10 1.06
N LEU A 508 -1.52 18.06 -0.17
CA LEU A 508 -2.27 16.92 -0.68
C LEU A 508 -1.33 15.72 -0.91
N ALA A 509 -0.18 15.97 -1.53
CA ALA A 509 0.85 14.95 -1.72
C ALA A 509 1.41 14.46 -0.38
N LEU A 510 1.65 15.37 0.58
CA LEU A 510 2.10 15.00 1.92
C LEU A 510 1.10 14.09 2.65
N ARG A 511 -0.20 14.42 2.61
CA ARG A 511 -1.26 13.55 3.18
C ARG A 511 -1.27 12.18 2.52
N SER A 512 -1.13 12.13 1.20
CA SER A 512 -1.04 10.88 0.46
C SER A 512 0.16 10.02 0.90
N PHE A 513 1.32 10.64 1.08
CA PHE A 513 2.53 9.97 1.55
C PHE A 513 2.35 9.35 2.94
N LEU A 514 1.79 10.14 3.86
CA LEU A 514 1.62 9.83 5.27
C LEU A 514 0.49 8.81 5.56
N ARG A 515 -0.35 8.48 4.58
CA ARG A 515 -1.44 7.54 4.82
C ARG A 515 -0.95 6.08 4.90
N PRO A 516 -1.48 5.28 5.84
CA PRO A 516 -1.27 3.83 5.84
C PRO A 516 -1.82 3.16 4.59
N LYS A 517 -1.13 2.11 4.14
CA LYS A 517 -1.57 1.20 3.09
C LYS A 517 -1.91 -0.17 3.67
N ALA A 518 -2.68 -0.95 2.92
CA ALA A 518 -3.11 -2.30 3.26
C ALA A 518 -1.96 -3.30 3.36
N THR A 519 -0.74 -2.93 2.92
CA THR A 519 0.47 -3.74 3.10
C THR A 519 1.28 -3.34 4.33
N ASP A 520 0.91 -2.22 4.98
CA ASP A 520 1.70 -1.65 6.06
C ASP A 520 1.54 -2.42 7.38
N TRP A 521 0.57 -3.34 7.50
CA TRP A 521 0.51 -4.28 8.64
C TRP A 521 1.77 -5.17 8.74
N LEU A 522 2.48 -5.41 7.62
CA LEU A 522 3.77 -6.11 7.62
C LEU A 522 4.93 -5.26 8.18
N ASN A 523 4.77 -3.93 8.19
CA ASN A 523 5.73 -2.98 8.76
C ASN A 523 4.98 -1.99 9.66
N ARG A 524 4.37 -2.52 10.73
CA ARG A 524 3.53 -1.75 11.66
C ARG A 524 4.27 -0.54 12.25
N HIS A 525 5.59 -0.67 12.44
CA HIS A 525 6.48 0.39 12.90
C HIS A 525 6.47 1.65 12.02
N GLY A 526 6.80 1.50 10.73
CA GLY A 526 6.76 2.62 9.78
C GLY A 526 5.35 3.18 9.59
N ALA A 527 4.34 2.31 9.69
CA ALA A 527 2.93 2.70 9.64
C ALA A 527 2.55 3.64 10.80
N ILE A 528 2.96 3.31 12.02
CA ILE A 528 2.70 4.13 13.22
C ILE A 528 3.35 5.50 13.09
N LEU A 529 4.61 5.56 12.67
CA LEU A 529 5.31 6.82 12.49
C LEU A 529 4.60 7.74 11.49
N ARG A 530 4.16 7.18 10.36
CA ARG A 530 3.38 7.91 9.35
C ARG A 530 2.05 8.41 9.90
N VAL A 531 1.33 7.61 10.67
CA VAL A 531 0.03 7.99 11.25
C VAL A 531 0.20 9.09 12.29
N VAL A 532 1.19 8.99 13.16
CA VAL A 532 1.51 10.05 14.12
C VAL A 532 1.85 11.35 13.40
N ALA A 533 2.68 11.29 12.36
CA ALA A 533 2.99 12.46 11.54
C ALA A 533 1.74 12.99 10.79
N PHE A 534 0.86 12.11 10.31
CA PHE A 534 -0.40 12.51 9.68
C PHE A 534 -1.29 13.28 10.66
N TRP A 535 -1.52 12.75 11.86
CA TRP A 535 -2.34 13.40 12.89
C TRP A 535 -1.74 14.74 13.33
N ARG A 536 -0.42 14.82 13.45
CA ARG A 536 0.28 16.09 13.75
C ARG A 536 0.13 17.10 12.63
N PHE A 537 0.24 16.69 11.37
CA PHE A 537 0.12 17.58 10.23
C PHE A 537 -1.31 18.09 10.06
N ASP A 538 -2.32 17.23 10.24
CA ASP A 538 -3.72 17.59 10.06
C ASP A 538 -4.27 18.45 11.22
N SER A 539 -3.60 18.45 12.38
CA SER A 539 -3.94 19.32 13.50
C SER A 539 -3.31 20.72 13.42
N LEU A 540 -2.44 20.99 12.45
CA LEU A 540 -1.85 22.31 12.25
C LEU A 540 -2.89 23.32 11.73
N PRO A 541 -2.88 24.56 12.24
CA PRO A 541 -3.89 25.57 11.88
C PRO A 541 -3.79 26.03 10.42
N ASP A 542 -2.58 26.06 9.85
CA ASP A 542 -2.31 26.56 8.50
C ASP A 542 -2.52 25.48 7.42
N THR A 543 -2.88 24.25 7.80
CA THR A 543 -3.03 23.16 6.83
C THR A 543 -4.36 23.30 6.07
N PRO A 544 -4.35 23.35 4.72
CA PRO A 544 -5.57 23.45 3.94
C PRO A 544 -6.47 22.24 4.21
N ARG A 545 -7.74 22.48 4.52
CA ARG A 545 -8.74 21.43 4.76
C ARG A 545 -9.08 20.71 3.46
N LEU A 546 -9.29 19.40 3.54
CA LEU A 546 -9.73 18.61 2.40
C LEU A 546 -11.17 18.96 2.05
N THR A 547 -11.41 19.23 0.78
CA THR A 547 -12.74 19.45 0.22
C THR A 547 -13.28 18.14 -0.40
N LEU A 548 -14.59 18.06 -0.61
CA LEU A 548 -15.19 16.94 -1.35
C LEU A 548 -14.60 16.82 -2.76
N TRP A 549 -14.21 17.94 -3.36
CA TRP A 549 -13.62 17.97 -4.68
C TRP A 549 -12.25 17.29 -4.72
N ASP A 550 -11.42 17.47 -3.68
CA ASP A 550 -10.14 16.78 -3.56
C ASP A 550 -10.33 15.26 -3.51
N TYR A 551 -11.35 14.78 -2.79
CA TYR A 551 -11.72 13.37 -2.78
C TYR A 551 -12.21 12.90 -4.15
N LEU A 552 -13.07 13.65 -4.84
CA LEU A 552 -13.55 13.26 -6.17
C LEU A 552 -12.42 13.19 -7.21
N GLN A 553 -11.45 14.12 -7.15
CA GLN A 553 -10.31 14.13 -8.04
C GLN A 553 -9.34 12.99 -7.74
N CYS A 554 -8.99 12.78 -6.46
CA CYS A 554 -8.00 11.79 -6.05
C CYS A 554 -8.56 10.36 -6.05
N GLU A 555 -9.85 10.18 -5.71
CA GLU A 555 -10.47 8.87 -5.43
C GLU A 555 -11.39 8.35 -6.52
N HIS A 556 -11.26 8.85 -7.74
CA HIS A 556 -12.07 8.42 -8.87
C HIS A 556 -12.01 6.90 -9.11
N VAL A 557 -10.89 6.24 -8.85
CA VAL A 557 -10.75 4.77 -8.98
C VAL A 557 -11.66 4.02 -8.00
N ILE A 558 -11.75 4.49 -6.75
CA ILE A 558 -12.62 3.90 -5.73
C ILE A 558 -14.09 4.14 -6.09
N GLY A 559 -14.44 5.35 -6.53
CA GLY A 559 -15.79 5.66 -7.01
C GLY A 559 -16.20 4.77 -8.19
N MET A 560 -15.29 4.54 -9.14
CA MET A 560 -15.49 3.65 -10.29
C MET A 560 -15.67 2.19 -9.85
N ALA A 561 -14.95 1.74 -8.83
CA ALA A 561 -15.12 0.39 -8.28
C ALA A 561 -16.50 0.19 -7.65
N PHE A 562 -16.97 1.15 -6.83
CA PHE A 562 -18.33 1.13 -6.28
C PHE A 562 -19.38 1.07 -7.39
N LEU A 563 -19.25 1.94 -8.38
CA LEU A 563 -20.18 2.00 -9.50
C LEU A 563 -20.19 0.71 -10.31
N ALA A 564 -19.02 0.12 -10.59
CA ALA A 564 -18.92 -1.15 -11.30
C ALA A 564 -19.61 -2.29 -10.54
N VAL A 565 -19.42 -2.38 -9.23
CA VAL A 565 -20.11 -3.36 -8.37
C VAL A 565 -21.62 -3.12 -8.37
N LEU A 566 -22.07 -1.87 -8.24
CA LEU A 566 -23.50 -1.53 -8.22
C LEU A 566 -24.17 -1.91 -9.55
N LEU A 567 -23.58 -1.53 -10.68
CA LEU A 567 -24.09 -1.89 -12.01
C LEU A 567 -24.14 -3.40 -12.20
N SER A 568 -23.07 -4.09 -11.80
CA SER A 568 -22.98 -5.55 -11.84
C SER A 568 -24.08 -6.22 -11.00
N PHE A 569 -24.34 -5.70 -9.80
CA PHE A 569 -25.40 -6.17 -8.92
C PHE A 569 -26.79 -5.94 -9.54
N THR A 570 -27.04 -4.75 -10.10
CA THR A 570 -28.30 -4.45 -10.78
C THR A 570 -28.53 -5.32 -12.02
N ALA A 571 -27.49 -5.65 -12.79
CA ALA A 571 -27.59 -6.58 -13.92
C ALA A 571 -28.05 -7.98 -13.48
N VAL A 572 -27.52 -8.46 -12.35
CA VAL A 572 -27.83 -9.79 -11.81
C VAL A 572 -29.20 -9.83 -11.14
N LEU A 573 -29.64 -8.75 -10.49
CA LEU A 573 -30.98 -8.66 -9.89
C LEU A 573 -32.09 -8.39 -10.91
N GLY A 574 -31.84 -7.54 -11.91
CA GLY A 574 -32.78 -7.23 -12.99
C GLY A 574 -33.12 -8.47 -13.85
N PHE A 575 -32.34 -9.53 -13.70
CA PHE A 575 -32.65 -10.87 -14.16
C PHE A 575 -33.73 -11.51 -13.25
N GLN A 576 -35.01 -11.23 -13.53
CA GLN A 576 -36.13 -12.06 -13.10
C GLN A 576 -36.44 -13.06 -14.21
N SER A 577 -36.29 -14.37 -13.96
CA SER A 577 -36.65 -15.37 -14.96
C SER A 577 -38.17 -15.39 -15.10
N GLN A 578 -38.70 -15.29 -16.32
CA GLN A 578 -40.12 -15.47 -16.59
C GLN A 578 -40.62 -16.88 -16.18
N GLN A 579 -39.71 -17.82 -15.92
CA GLN A 579 -40.04 -19.16 -15.45
C GLN A 579 -40.70 -19.19 -14.06
N THR A 580 -40.44 -18.22 -13.17
CA THR A 580 -41.16 -18.16 -11.88
C THR A 580 -42.58 -17.66 -12.02
N LEU A 581 -42.88 -16.87 -13.05
CA LEU A 581 -44.25 -16.39 -13.35
C LEU A 581 -45.04 -17.45 -14.14
N ALA A 582 -44.42 -18.10 -15.12
CA ALA A 582 -45.06 -19.16 -15.90
C ALA A 582 -45.37 -20.41 -15.04
N GLY A 583 -44.44 -20.80 -14.17
CA GLY A 583 -44.66 -21.92 -13.24
C GLY A 583 -45.72 -21.63 -12.17
N ALA A 584 -45.89 -20.38 -11.74
CA ALA A 584 -46.97 -20.00 -10.84
C ALA A 584 -48.34 -20.05 -11.53
N SER A 585 -48.42 -19.58 -12.79
CA SER A 585 -49.66 -19.68 -13.57
C SER A 585 -50.05 -21.13 -13.93
N GLU A 586 -49.07 -22.01 -14.12
CA GLU A 586 -49.34 -23.42 -14.47
C GLU A 586 -49.77 -24.25 -13.24
N VAL A 587 -49.35 -23.85 -12.04
CA VAL A 587 -49.82 -24.44 -10.78
C VAL A 587 -51.22 -23.93 -10.40
N GLU A 588 -51.54 -22.67 -10.70
CA GLU A 588 -52.92 -22.15 -10.59
C GLU A 588 -53.87 -22.80 -11.61
N LEU A 589 -53.44 -23.04 -12.85
CA LEU A 589 -54.25 -23.68 -13.89
C LEU A 589 -54.41 -25.20 -13.74
N LYS A 590 -53.55 -25.87 -12.96
CA LYS A 590 -53.71 -27.31 -12.61
C LYS A 590 -54.40 -27.51 -11.25
N GLY A 591 -54.66 -26.42 -10.51
CA GLY A 591 -55.40 -26.40 -9.26
C GLY A 591 -56.85 -25.93 -9.37
N MET A 592 -57.25 -25.43 -10.56
CA MET A 592 -58.64 -25.27 -11.02
C MET A 592 -59.01 -26.42 -11.93
#